data_AF-A0A4R2RYR4-F1
#
_entry.id   AF-A0A4R2RYR4-F1
#
_cell.length_a   1.000
_cell.length_b   1.000
_cell.length_c   1.000
_cell.angle_alpha   90.00
_cell.angle_beta   90.00
_cell.angle_gamma   90.00
#
_symmetry.space_group_name_H-M   'P 1'
#
loop_
_entity.id
_entity.type
_entity.pdbx_description
1 polymer ?
#
loop_
_entity_poly.entity_id
_entity_poly.type
_entity_poly.pdbx_seq_one_letter_code
_entity_poly.pdbx_strand_id
1 'polypeptide(L)'
;MNIEYHRHFFSHHLNQVMEYKVYGHAGKPVIVFPTSGGRFYEYEDFGMVEVCRPFLESGQIQLFCVDSVDSQSWLNHDAPPGSTCPAPQ
;
A
#
# COMPACT_ATOMS: atom_id res chain seq x y z
N MET A 1 15.78 -1.02 -12.28
CA MET A 1 14.41 -0.82 -11.76
C MET A 1 14.15 0.64 -11.39
N ASN A 2 13.06 1.26 -11.89
CA ASN A 2 12.59 2.59 -11.47
C ASN A 2 11.77 2.48 -10.17
N ILE A 3 11.98 3.43 -9.25
CA ILE A 3 11.28 3.53 -7.96
C ILE A 3 10.92 4.98 -7.70
N GLU A 4 9.65 5.25 -7.43
CA GLU A 4 9.16 6.56 -7.02
C GLU A 4 8.50 6.48 -5.64
N TYR A 5 8.68 7.52 -4.85
CA TYR A 5 8.06 7.62 -3.53
C TYR A 5 7.28 8.92 -3.41
N HIS A 6 5.97 8.78 -3.19
CA HIS A 6 5.01 9.85 -3.07
C HIS A 6 4.65 10.03 -1.58
N ARG A 7 5.27 11.01 -0.92
CA ARG A 7 5.10 11.30 0.53
C ARG A 7 3.95 12.24 0.88
N HIS A 8 3.46 12.98 -0.11
CA HIS A 8 2.57 14.13 0.11
C HIS A 8 1.31 14.04 -0.75
N PHE A 9 0.79 12.84 -0.97
CA PHE A 9 -0.46 12.67 -1.67
C PHE A 9 -1.63 12.95 -0.72
N PHE A 10 -2.28 14.09 -0.88
CA PHE A 10 -3.43 14.45 -0.07
C PHE A 10 -4.70 13.77 -0.57
N SER A 11 -5.31 12.92 0.27
CA SER A 11 -6.59 12.30 -0.04
C SER A 11 -7.74 13.19 0.43
N HIS A 12 -8.50 13.75 -0.49
CA HIS A 12 -9.68 14.55 -0.17
C HIS A 12 -10.80 13.72 0.49
N HIS A 13 -10.89 12.42 0.21
CA HIS A 13 -11.89 11.54 0.81
C HIS A 13 -11.57 11.16 2.26
N LEU A 14 -10.28 11.05 2.59
CA LEU A 14 -9.81 10.74 3.94
C LEU A 14 -9.41 11.99 4.72
N ASN A 15 -9.36 13.14 4.05
CA ASN A 15 -8.88 14.42 4.60
C ASN A 15 -7.52 14.31 5.31
N GLN A 16 -6.60 13.51 4.74
CA GLN A 16 -5.26 13.28 5.28
C GLN A 16 -4.24 13.05 4.17
N VAL A 17 -2.97 13.23 4.51
CA VAL A 17 -1.86 12.85 3.63
C VAL A 17 -1.67 11.34 3.70
N MET A 18 -1.61 10.72 2.53
CA MET A 18 -1.32 9.31 2.34
C MET A 18 0.01 9.17 1.60
N GLU A 19 0.68 8.05 1.85
CA GLU A 19 1.95 7.72 1.24
C GLU A 19 1.79 6.52 0.30
N TYR A 20 2.63 6.45 -0.72
CA TYR A 20 2.74 5.24 -1.55
C TYR A 20 4.06 5.21 -2.30
N LYS A 21 4.49 3.99 -2.66
CA LYS A 21 5.65 3.77 -3.54
C LYS A 21 5.19 3.18 -4.87
N VAL A 22 5.88 3.54 -5.94
CA VAL A 22 5.67 3.00 -7.29
C VAL A 22 6.94 2.29 -7.73
N TYR A 23 6.80 1.10 -8.29
CA TYR A 23 7.91 0.33 -8.87
C TYR A 23 7.60 -0.03 -10.31
N GLY A 24 8.62 0.02 -11.15
CA GLY A 24 8.46 -0.18 -12.59
C GLY A 24 8.16 1.13 -13.32
N HIS A 25 7.84 1.03 -14.61
CA HIS A 25 7.80 2.19 -15.50
C HIS A 25 6.77 2.07 -16.63
N ALA A 26 6.17 0.89 -16.83
CA ALA A 26 5.20 0.60 -17.87
C ALA A 26 4.45 -0.69 -17.54
N GLY A 27 3.45 -1.02 -18.35
CA GLY A 27 2.73 -2.29 -18.28
C GLY A 27 1.43 -2.20 -17.48
N LYS A 28 0.94 -3.36 -17.04
CA LYS A 28 -0.33 -3.44 -16.32
C LYS A 28 -0.18 -2.84 -14.91
N PRO A 29 -1.03 -1.87 -14.51
CA PRO A 29 -1.01 -1.34 -13.15
C PRO A 29 -1.52 -2.39 -12.16
N VAL A 30 -0.80 -2.56 -11.06
CA VAL A 30 -1.14 -3.47 -9.96
C VAL A 30 -1.08 -2.69 -8.66
N ILE A 31 -2.22 -2.60 -7.97
CA ILE A 31 -2.30 -1.99 -6.65
C ILE A 31 -2.01 -3.07 -5.60
N VAL A 32 -1.14 -2.74 -4.67
CA VAL A 32 -0.78 -3.61 -3.54
C VAL A 32 -1.24 -2.94 -2.25
N PHE A 33 -2.06 -3.67 -1.50
CA PHE A 33 -2.42 -3.30 -0.13
C PHE A 33 -1.44 -3.98 0.85
N PRO A 34 -1.03 -3.29 1.92
CA PRO A 34 -0.15 -3.85 2.93
C PRO A 34 -0.89 -4.89 3.78
N THR A 35 -0.15 -5.58 4.65
CA THR A 35 -0.76 -6.51 5.60
C THR A 35 -1.49 -5.77 6.72
N SER A 36 -2.25 -6.49 7.55
CA SER A 36 -2.95 -5.89 8.70
C SER A 36 -1.98 -5.21 9.67
N GLY A 37 -2.18 -3.92 9.92
CA GLY A 37 -1.30 -3.07 10.73
C GLY A 37 -0.06 -2.60 9.96
N GLY A 38 0.00 -2.92 8.67
CA GLY A 38 1.13 -2.71 7.79
C GLY A 38 1.17 -1.32 7.15
N ARG A 39 2.26 -1.08 6.42
CA ARG A 39 2.53 0.18 5.72
C ARG A 39 2.94 -0.07 4.28
N PHE A 40 2.85 0.96 3.45
CA PHE A 40 3.18 0.92 2.01
C PHE A 40 4.55 0.31 1.63
N TYR A 41 5.51 0.25 2.56
CA TYR A 41 6.84 -0.32 2.33
C TYR A 41 6.95 -1.82 2.64
N GLU A 42 5.96 -2.44 3.30
CA GLU A 42 6.06 -3.86 3.70
C GLU A 42 6.23 -4.82 2.53
N TYR A 43 5.59 -4.53 1.39
CA TYR A 43 5.72 -5.37 0.21
C TYR A 43 7.16 -5.42 -0.31
N GLU A 44 7.92 -4.33 -0.14
CA GLU A 44 9.34 -4.27 -0.43
C GLU A 44 10.16 -4.97 0.65
N ASP A 45 9.88 -4.70 1.93
CA ASP A 45 10.61 -5.26 3.07
C ASP A 45 10.51 -6.80 3.12
N PHE A 46 9.38 -7.37 2.68
CA PHE A 46 9.20 -8.82 2.54
C PHE A 46 9.75 -9.40 1.23
N GLY A 47 10.43 -8.59 0.42
CA GLY A 47 11.14 -9.03 -0.79
C GLY A 47 10.24 -9.28 -2.00
N MET A 48 8.95 -8.94 -1.95
CA MET A 48 8.03 -9.22 -3.07
C MET A 48 8.37 -8.38 -4.30
N VAL A 49 8.86 -7.15 -4.11
CA VAL A 49 9.37 -6.31 -5.21
C VAL A 49 10.54 -6.99 -5.93
N GLU A 50 11.43 -7.64 -5.19
CA GLU A 50 12.57 -8.38 -5.76
C GLU A 50 12.10 -9.56 -6.60
N VAL A 51 11.14 -10.34 -6.09
CA VAL A 51 10.54 -11.46 -6.82
C VAL A 51 9.89 -10.98 -8.12
N CYS A 52 9.26 -9.81 -8.11
CA CYS A 52 8.64 -9.21 -9.29
C CYS A 52 9.61 -8.49 -10.24
N ARG A 53 10.89 -8.34 -9.89
CA ARG A 53 11.88 -7.54 -10.63
C ARG A 53 11.91 -7.83 -12.14
N PRO A 54 11.90 -9.09 -12.63
CA PRO A 54 11.94 -9.35 -14.07
C PRO A 54 10.74 -8.75 -14.83
N PHE A 55 9.56 -8.73 -14.20
CA PHE A 55 8.34 -8.17 -14.80
C PHE A 55 8.30 -6.64 -14.73
N LEU A 56 8.85 -6.08 -13.65
CA LEU A 56 8.96 -4.62 -13.46
C LEU A 56 9.95 -4.00 -14.45
N GLU A 57 11.10 -4.65 -14.64
CA GLU A 57 12.17 -4.17 -15.52
C GLU A 57 11.84 -4.36 -17.00
N SER A 58 11.14 -5.43 -17.36
CA SER A 58 10.62 -5.62 -18.72
C SER A 58 9.39 -4.76 -19.04
N GLY A 59 8.85 -4.01 -18.07
CA GLY A 59 7.70 -3.15 -18.28
C GLY A 59 6.39 -3.92 -18.50
N GLN A 60 6.29 -5.15 -18.00
CA GLN A 60 5.07 -5.96 -18.05
C GLN A 60 4.06 -5.53 -16.99
N ILE A 61 4.55 -5.14 -15.81
CA ILE A 61 3.74 -4.65 -14.70
C ILE A 61 4.34 -3.38 -14.09
N GLN A 62 3.49 -2.58 -13.45
CA GLN A 62 3.87 -1.47 -12.60
C GLN A 62 3.13 -1.59 -11.27
N LEU A 63 3.87 -1.64 -10.17
CA LEU A 63 3.32 -1.81 -8.82
C LEU A 63 3.09 -0.45 -8.16
N PHE A 64 1.94 -0.31 -7.50
CA PHE A 64 1.55 0.83 -6.69
C PHE A 64 1.27 0.31 -5.28
N CYS A 65 2.25 0.43 -4.39
CA CYS A 65 2.14 0.00 -3.00
C CYS A 65 1.61 1.15 -2.16
N VAL A 66 0.33 1.09 -1.80
CA VAL A 66 -0.37 2.17 -1.09
C VAL A 66 -0.32 1.97 0.42
N ASP A 67 -0.47 3.05 1.19
CA ASP A 67 -0.53 2.96 2.64
C ASP A 67 -1.89 2.47 3.16
N SER A 68 -1.91 2.00 4.41
CA SER A 68 -3.11 1.49 5.08
C SER A 68 -3.88 2.58 5.85
N VAL A 69 -5.16 2.32 6.09
CA VAL A 69 -6.02 3.06 7.04
C VAL A 69 -6.66 2.14 8.09
N ASP A 70 -6.13 0.92 8.22
CA ASP A 70 -6.67 -0.11 9.12
C ASP A 70 -6.68 0.30 10.60
N SER A 71 -5.65 1.00 11.08
CA SER A 71 -5.55 1.57 12.42
C SER A 71 -6.66 2.57 12.74
N GLN A 72 -7.31 3.13 11.72
CA GLN A 72 -8.45 4.03 11.86
C GLN A 72 -9.80 3.29 11.76
N SER A 73 -9.78 2.02 11.36
CA SER A 73 -10.97 1.21 11.10
C SER A 73 -10.92 -0.13 11.82
N TRP A 74 -10.48 -1.21 11.14
CA TRP A 74 -10.51 -2.58 11.66
C TRP A 74 -9.59 -2.82 12.87
N LEU A 75 -8.47 -2.10 12.94
CA LEU A 75 -7.47 -2.22 14.00
C LEU A 75 -7.48 -1.01 14.95
N ASN A 76 -8.58 -0.26 14.95
CA ASN A 76 -8.75 0.84 15.89
C ASN A 76 -9.12 0.30 17.28
N HIS A 77 -8.11 0.11 18.13
CA HIS A 77 -8.30 -0.42 19.49
C HIS A 77 -8.94 0.57 20.46
N ASP A 78 -8.99 1.86 20.12
CA ASP A 78 -9.59 2.91 20.94
C ASP A 78 -11.07 3.13 20.62
N ALA A 79 -11.58 2.51 19.55
CA ALA A 79 -12.96 2.66 19.14
C ALA A 79 -13.92 1.89 20.07
N PRO A 80 -15.11 2.45 20.38
CA PRO A 80 -16.10 1.78 21.21
C PRO A 80 -16.45 0.36 20.74
N PRO A 81 -16.75 -0.58 21.65
CA PRO A 81 -17.19 -1.92 21.28
C PRO A 81 -18.38 -1.89 20.31
N GLY A 82 -18.25 -2.57 19.16
CA GLY A 82 -19.29 -2.61 18.12
C GLY A 82 -19.29 -1.42 17.14
N SER A 83 -18.41 -0.44 17.31
CA SER A 83 -18.23 0.68 16.36
C SER A 83 -17.11 0.47 15.35
N THR A 84 -16.21 -0.49 15.60
CA THR A 84 -15.28 -0.98 14.59
C THR A 84 -15.98 -1.97 13.67
N CYS A 85 -15.71 -1.89 12.37
CA CYS A 85 -15.94 -3.04 11.51
C CYS A 85 -15.03 -4.17 12.03
N PRO A 86 -15.55 -5.40 12.29
CA PRO A 86 -14.72 -6.51 12.71
C PRO A 86 -13.68 -6.79 11.61
N ALA A 87 -12.41 -6.94 12.01
CA ALA A 87 -11.36 -7.38 11.08
C ALA A 87 -11.82 -8.69 10.40
N PRO A 88 -11.59 -8.86 9.09
CA PRO A 88 -11.80 -10.15 8.45
C PRO A 88 -11.00 -11.20 9.22
N GLN A 89 -11.67 -12.27 9.68
CA GLN A 89 -11.00 -13.41 10.29
C GLN A 89 -10.22 -14.21 9.24
#